data_AF-A0A850QMA9-F1
#
_entry.id   AF-A0A850QMA9-F1
#
_cell.length_a   1.000
_cell.length_b   1.000
_cell.length_c   1.000
_cell.angle_alpha   90.00
_cell.angle_beta   90.00
_cell.angle_gamma   90.00
#
_symmetry.space_group_name_H-M   'P 1'
#
loop_
_entity.id
_entity.type
_entity.pdbx_description
1 polymer ?
#
loop_
_entity_poly.entity_id
_entity_poly.type
_entity_poly.pdbx_seq_one_letter_code
_entity_poly.pdbx_strand_id
1 'polypeptide(L)' 'MVIASNRLFIEAVLWIVRTSSPWRDLSVELGSWQTTYIRFKRWGETGVWQSIVEAVSHAGI' A
#
# COMPACT_ATOMS: atom_id res chain seq x y z
N MET A 1 -12.92 14.84 -0.96
CA MET A 1 -11.68 14.09 -1.26
C MET A 1 -11.17 13.53 0.05
N VAL A 2 -11.45 12.26 0.37
CA VAL A 2 -10.93 11.67 1.62
C VAL A 2 -9.43 11.50 1.43
N ILE A 3 -8.63 12.22 2.22
CA ILE A 3 -7.18 12.03 2.25
C ILE A 3 -6.99 10.63 2.83
N ALA A 4 -6.56 9.67 1.99
CA ALA A 4 -6.30 8.32 2.45
C ALA A 4 -5.15 8.35 3.47
N SER A 5 -5.49 8.12 4.75
CA SER A 5 -4.50 7.96 5.82
C SER A 5 -3.47 6.90 5.40
N ASN A 6 -2.21 7.06 5.83
CA ASN A 6 -1.16 6.08 5.57
C ASN A 6 -1.58 4.66 5.99
N ARG A 7 -2.37 4.55 7.06
CA ARG A 7 -2.95 3.28 7.52
C ARG A 7 -3.84 2.64 6.45
N LEU A 8 -4.83 3.38 5.92
CA LEU A 8 -5.74 2.86 4.89
C LEU A 8 -5.00 2.49 3.60
N PHE A 9 -3.99 3.28 3.22
CA PHE A 9 -3.15 2.95 2.08
C PHE A 9 -2.41 1.62 2.26
N ILE A 10 -1.77 1.41 3.41
CA ILE A 10 -1.09 0.14 3.70
C ILE A 10 -2.10 -1.01 3.77
N GLU A 11 -3.28 -0.81 4.36
CA GLU A 11 -4.36 -1.81 4.37
C GLU A 11 -4.81 -2.19 2.96
N ALA A 12 -4.94 -1.22 2.05
CA ALA A 12 -5.26 -1.46 0.64
C ALA A 12 -4.19 -2.32 -0.06
N VAL A 13 -2.91 -2.02 0.16
CA VAL A 13 -1.79 -2.79 -0.40
C VAL A 13 -1.78 -4.22 0.17
N LEU A 14 -1.95 -4.37 1.49
CA LEU A 14 -2.01 -5.68 2.13
C LEU A 14 -3.19 -6.52 1.67
N TRP A 15 -4.35 -5.89 1.43
CA TRP A 15 -5.52 -6.57 0.90
C TRP A 15 -5.22 -7.17 -0.49
N ILE A 16 -4.68 -6.37 -1.42
CA ILE A 16 -4.29 -6.83 -2.76
C ILE A 16 -3.29 -7.98 -2.71
N VAL A 17 -2.26 -7.88 -1.88
CA VAL A 17 -1.24 -8.93 -1.74
C VAL A 17 -1.84 -10.21 -1.16
N ARG A 18 -2.72 -10.10 -0.15
CA ARG A 18 -3.34 -11.26 0.49
C ARG A 18 -4.33 -11.98 -0.43
N THR A 19 -5.10 -11.25 -1.22
CA THR A 19 -6.12 -11.84 -2.10
C THR A 19 -5.57 -12.21 -3.47
N SER A 20 -4.39 -11.70 -3.84
CA SER A 20 -3.86 -11.75 -5.21
C SER A 20 -4.83 -11.18 -6.25
N SER A 21 -5.75 -10.30 -5.83
CA SER A 21 -6.71 -9.65 -6.71
C SER A 21 -6.02 -8.60 -7.58
N PRO A 22 -6.52 -8.35 -8.80
CA PRO A 22 -6.02 -7.24 -9.60
C PRO A 22 -6.35 -5.91 -8.90
N TRP A 23 -5.49 -4.90 -9.08
CA TRP A 23 -5.66 -3.58 -8.48
C TRP A 23 -7.04 -2.96 -8.73
N ARG A 24 -7.63 -3.21 -9.91
CA ARG A 24 -8.94 -2.67 -10.29
C ARG A 24 -10.09 -3.17 -9.42
N ASP A 25 -9.90 -4.29 -8.73
CA ASP A 25 -10.91 -4.92 -7.87
C ASP A 25 -10.73 -4.52 -6.40
N LEU A 26 -9.86 -3.53 -6.11
CA LEU A 26 -9.70 -3.01 -4.76
C LEU A 26 -11.06 -2.59 -4.18
N SER A 27 -11.35 -3.04 -2.95
CA SER A 27 -12.54 -2.63 -2.21
C SER A 27 -12.61 -1.11 -2.10
N VAL A 28 -13.78 -0.54 -2.42
CA VAL A 28 -14.04 0.91 -2.38
C VAL A 28 -13.87 1.50 -0.98
N GLU A 29 -14.02 0.69 0.07
CA GLU A 29 -13.83 1.08 1.47
C GLU A 29 -12.37 1.39 1.79
N LEU A 30 -11.43 0.79 1.05
CA LEU A 30 -9.99 1.00 1.19
C LEU A 30 -9.49 2.17 0.32
N GLY A 31 -10.36 2.75 -0.51
CA GLY A 31 -10.10 3.93 -1.32
C GLY A 31 -10.01 3.64 -2.83
N SER A 32 -9.56 4.65 -3.58
CA SER A 32 -9.42 4.55 -5.04
C SER A 32 -8.23 3.69 -5.43
N TRP A 33 -8.47 2.68 -6.27
CA TRP A 33 -7.39 1.84 -6.81
C TRP A 33 -6.35 2.63 -7.59
N GLN A 34 -6.75 3.67 -8.34
CA GLN A 34 -5.81 4.49 -9.11
C GLN A 34 -4.83 5.20 -8.17
N THR A 35 -5.36 5.85 -7.12
CA THR A 35 -4.54 6.59 -6.15
C THR A 35 -3.62 5.66 -5.39
N THR A 36 -4.13 4.50 -4.95
CA THR A 36 -3.34 3.47 -4.25
C THR A 36 -2.22 2.94 -5.16
N TYR A 37 -2.53 2.57 -6.41
CA TYR A 37 -1.54 2.04 -7.33
C TYR A 37 -0.44 3.06 -7.67
N ILE A 38 -0.81 4.31 -7.98
CA ILE A 38 0.15 5.38 -8.27
C ILE A 38 1.08 5.59 -7.07
N ARG A 39 0.53 5.62 -5.87
CA ARG A 39 1.32 5.78 -4.64
C ARG A 39 2.23 4.57 -4.38
N PHE A 40 1.71 3.35 -4.58
CA PHE A 40 2.48 2.12 -4.46
C PHE A 40 3.69 2.11 -5.40
N LYS A 41 3.47 2.47 -6.69
CA LYS A 41 4.53 2.58 -7.69
C LYS A 41 5.56 3.63 -7.28
N ARG A 42 5.10 4.83 -6.90
CA ARG A 42 5.97 5.93 -6.47
C ARG A 42 6.83 5.51 -5.27
N TRP A 43 6.28 4.81 -4.30
CA TRP A 43 7.03 4.32 -3.13
C TRP A 43 8.11 3.30 -3.51
N GLY A 44 7.87 2.47 -4.52
CA GLY A 44 8.89 1.58 -5.07
C GLY A 44 10.00 2.34 -5.80
N GLU A 45 9.64 3.35 -6.58
CA GLU A 45 10.61 4.20 -7.29
C GLU A 45 11.46 5.05 -6.34
N THR A 46 10.89 5.50 -5.21
CA THR A 46 11.59 6.33 -4.22
C THR A 46 12.26 5.54 -3.10
N GLY A 47 12.27 4.20 -3.15
CA GLY A 47 12.96 3.37 -2.15
C GLY A 47 12.22 3.20 -0.81
N VAL A 48 10.97 3.66 -0.70
CA VAL A 48 10.23 3.67 0.58
C VAL A 48 9.90 2.25 1.04
N TRP A 49 9.60 1.34 0.10
CA TRP A 49 9.33 -0.06 0.47
C TRP A 49 10.55 -0.73 1.11
N GLN A 50 11.75 -0.44 0.59
CA GLN A 50 13.01 -0.93 1.14
C GLN A 50 13.21 -0.40 2.56
N SER A 51 13.02 0.90 2.78
CA SER A 51 13.12 1.49 4.13
C SER A 51 12.12 0.89 5.12
N ILE A 52 10.91 0.55 4.67
CA ILE A 52 9.91 -0.11 5.52
C ILE A 52 10.35 -1.53 5.88
N VAL A 53 10.82 -2.31 4.90
CA VAL A 53 11.32 -3.67 5.13
C VAL A 53 12.51 -3.65 6.10
N GLU A 54 13.45 -2.74 5.90
CA GLU A 54 14.58 -2.55 6.81
C GLU A 54 14.09 -2.20 8.22
N ALA A 55 13.21 -1.20 8.37
CA ALA A 55 12.70 -0.78 9.67
C ALA A 55 11.99 -1.91 10.42
N VAL A 56 11.16 -2.71 9.73
CA VAL A 56 10.44 -3.83 10.35
C VAL A 56 11.39 -4.98 10.70
N SER A 57 12.38 -5.27 9.84
CA SER A 57 13.39 -6.32 10.10
C SER A 57 14.25 -6.00 11.32
N HIS A 58 14.58 -4.72 11.53
CA HIS A 58 15.32 -4.27 12.71
C HIS A 58 14.46 -4.19 13.98
N ALA A 59 13.15 -4.07 13.85
CA ALA A 59 12.23 -4.00 14.99
C ALA A 59 12.04 -5.35 15.70
N GLY A 60 12.62 -6.44 15.19
CA GLY A 60 12.62 -7.76 15.86
C GLY A 60 11.24 -8.42 15.93
N ILE A 61 10.45 -8.31 14.86
CA ILE A 61 9.23 -9.12 14.64
C ILE A 61 9.59 -10.36 13.84
#